data_AF-K1TGC6-F1
#
_entry.id   AF-K1TGC6-F1
#
_cell.length_a   1.000
_cell.length_b   1.000
_cell.length_c   1.000
_cell.angle_alpha   90.00
_cell.angle_beta   90.00
_cell.angle_gamma   90.00
#
_symmetry.space_group_name_H-M   'P 1'
#
loop_
_entity.id
_entity.type
_entity.pdbx_description
1 polymer ?
#
loop_
_entity_poly.entity_id
_entity_poly.type
_entity_poly.pdbx_seq_one_letter_code
_entity_poly.pdbx_strand_id
1 'polypeptide(L)'
;DQSTDGRIIIADKDRLCYLVKSGSKGSFSIRTISKQLLGEFIDYYKKNPNKKAEDARVELKELSDIDKYEYGYNATLTAMAKMVLDPKNELVRKGNPAESSRAENHLLKTTGLQQIYYGAPGTGKSKTIKDLTFGESVIRTTFHPDSDYASFVGTYKPITEEVTLRDCYGKKVIDEETNEVVKEERIAYKFIPQAFLEAYVEAWKKLGSSKKQFLIIEEINRGNCAQIFGDLFQLLDRNEYGFSDYPIVADKDMQKYLEKDLKDGRLRIKTKIKQF
;
A
#
# COMPACT_ATOMS: atom_id res chain seq x y z
N ASP A 1 -22.79 0.74 14.52
CA ASP A 1 -24.05 -0.02 14.40
C ASP A 1 -24.16 -1.07 15.48
N GLN A 2 -25.33 -1.22 16.10
CA GLN A 2 -25.58 -2.12 17.23
C GLN A 2 -26.88 -2.90 17.00
N SER A 3 -26.88 -4.18 17.37
CA SER A 3 -28.07 -5.04 17.38
C SER A 3 -29.08 -4.60 18.42
N THR A 4 -30.37 -4.81 18.16
CA THR A 4 -31.49 -4.46 19.06
C THR A 4 -31.44 -5.18 20.41
N ASP A 5 -30.79 -6.34 20.47
CA ASP A 5 -30.52 -7.07 21.72
C ASP A 5 -29.24 -6.60 22.45
N GLY A 6 -28.51 -5.63 21.89
CA GLY A 6 -27.26 -5.09 22.41
C GLY A 6 -26.09 -6.08 22.41
N ARG A 7 -26.26 -7.30 21.88
CA ARG A 7 -25.25 -8.36 21.95
C ARG A 7 -24.19 -8.26 20.86
N ILE A 8 -24.49 -7.62 19.74
CA ILE A 8 -23.57 -7.44 18.62
C ILE A 8 -23.37 -5.96 18.35
N ILE A 9 -22.11 -5.51 18.34
CA ILE A 9 -21.71 -4.14 18.07
C ILE A 9 -20.63 -4.18 16.99
N ILE A 10 -20.85 -3.48 15.87
CA ILE A 10 -19.78 -3.23 14.89
C ILE A 10 -18.90 -2.13 15.47
N ALA A 11 -17.71 -2.51 15.93
CA ALA A 11 -16.75 -1.64 16.58
C ALA A 11 -15.88 -0.87 15.58
N ASP A 12 -15.58 -1.50 14.44
CA ASP A 12 -14.83 -0.89 13.35
C ASP A 12 -15.15 -1.59 12.02
N LYS A 13 -14.84 -0.95 10.90
CA LYS A 13 -14.97 -1.54 9.56
C LYS A 13 -13.80 -1.11 8.70
N ASP A 14 -13.11 -2.07 8.12
CA ASP A 14 -12.15 -1.81 7.05
C ASP A 14 -12.76 -2.24 5.71
N ARG A 15 -12.00 -2.23 4.62
CA ARG A 15 -12.48 -2.61 3.30
C ARG A 15 -12.95 -4.05 3.22
N LEU A 16 -12.19 -4.99 3.79
CA LEU A 16 -12.41 -6.44 3.62
C LEU A 16 -13.22 -7.07 4.77
N CYS A 17 -13.17 -6.48 5.97
CA CYS A 17 -13.73 -7.08 7.17
C CYS A 17 -14.47 -6.08 8.06
N TYR A 18 -15.35 -6.60 8.92
CA TYR A 18 -15.93 -5.91 10.07
C TYR A 18 -15.22 -6.36 11.34
N LEU A 19 -14.92 -5.43 12.24
CA LEU A 19 -14.54 -5.74 13.61
C LEU A 19 -15.80 -5.73 14.48
N VAL A 20 -16.18 -6.90 14.97
CA VAL A 20 -17.45 -7.16 15.62
C VAL A 20 -17.22 -7.54 17.07
N LYS A 21 -17.83 -6.79 17.99
CA LYS A 21 -17.92 -7.13 19.41
C LYS A 21 -19.18 -7.95 19.63
N SER A 22 -19.01 -9.20 20.06
CA SER A 22 -20.11 -10.12 20.38
C SER A 22 -20.09 -10.44 21.87
N GLY A 23 -21.20 -10.14 22.55
CA GLY A 23 -21.37 -10.25 24.00
C GLY A 23 -22.20 -11.47 24.41
N SER A 24 -21.71 -12.26 25.35
CA SER A 24 -22.46 -13.33 26.01
C SER A 24 -22.23 -13.28 27.53
N LYS A 25 -23.32 -13.26 28.30
CA LYS A 25 -23.34 -13.32 29.78
C LYS A 25 -22.32 -12.37 30.46
N GLY A 26 -22.24 -11.12 30.03
CA GLY A 26 -21.37 -10.09 30.66
C GLY A 26 -19.92 -10.06 30.17
N SER A 27 -19.53 -10.90 29.21
CA SER A 27 -18.22 -10.88 28.56
C SER A 27 -18.34 -10.51 27.07
N PHE A 28 -17.44 -9.67 26.57
CA PHE A 28 -17.40 -9.26 25.17
C PHE A 28 -16.18 -9.87 24.47
N SER A 29 -16.42 -10.59 23.37
CA SER A 29 -15.38 -11.08 22.47
C SER A 29 -15.29 -10.19 21.23
N ILE A 30 -14.08 -9.85 20.81
CA ILE A 30 -13.83 -9.10 19.57
C ILE A 30 -13.49 -10.10 18.47
N ARG A 31 -14.11 -9.96 17.29
CA ARG A 31 -13.95 -10.87 16.16
C ARG A 31 -13.85 -10.10 14.85
N THR A 32 -13.05 -10.60 13.94
CA THR A 32 -12.96 -10.07 12.58
C THR A 32 -13.81 -10.93 11.67
N ILE A 33 -14.76 -10.32 10.95
CA ILE A 33 -15.71 -11.00 10.08
C ILE A 33 -15.53 -10.51 8.65
N SER A 34 -15.24 -11.40 7.70
CA SER A 34 -15.15 -11.05 6.28
C SER A 34 -16.48 -10.52 5.75
N LYS A 35 -16.44 -9.41 5.00
CA LYS A 35 -17.63 -8.85 4.33
C LYS A 35 -18.18 -9.79 3.27
N GLN A 36 -17.29 -10.50 2.57
CA GLN A 36 -17.67 -11.43 1.52
C GLN A 36 -18.41 -12.63 2.11
N LEU A 37 -17.88 -13.22 3.19
CA LEU A 37 -18.53 -14.33 3.88
C LEU A 37 -19.88 -13.91 4.49
N LEU A 38 -19.96 -12.71 5.07
CA LEU A 38 -21.22 -12.18 5.56
C LEU A 38 -22.25 -12.02 4.43
N GLY A 39 -21.82 -11.61 3.24
CA GLY A 39 -22.67 -11.53 2.04
C GLY A 39 -23.23 -12.90 1.64
N GLU A 40 -22.41 -13.94 1.64
CA GLU A 40 -22.84 -15.31 1.35
C GLU A 40 -23.91 -15.79 2.34
N PHE A 41 -23.73 -15.49 3.64
CA PHE A 41 -24.72 -15.79 4.67
C PHE A 41 -26.02 -14.99 4.51
N ILE A 42 -25.95 -13.71 4.14
CA ILE A 42 -27.13 -12.89 3.84
C ILE A 42 -27.92 -13.50 2.69
N ASP A 43 -27.26 -13.85 1.59
CA ASP A 43 -27.93 -14.43 0.42
C ASP A 43 -28.51 -15.82 0.69
N TYR A 44 -27.85 -16.61 1.54
CA TYR A 44 -28.38 -17.88 2.04
C TYR A 44 -29.68 -17.68 2.84
N TYR A 45 -29.68 -16.78 3.83
CA TYR A 45 -30.86 -16.55 4.68
C TYR A 45 -32.01 -15.81 3.97
N LYS A 46 -31.73 -15.06 2.89
CA LYS A 46 -32.78 -14.56 1.98
C LYS A 46 -33.59 -15.70 1.37
N LYS A 47 -32.91 -16.78 0.96
CA LYS A 47 -33.53 -17.96 0.34
C LYS A 47 -34.10 -18.91 1.40
N ASN A 48 -33.49 -18.97 2.58
CA ASN A 48 -33.81 -19.92 3.64
C ASN A 48 -34.01 -19.24 5.02
N PRO A 49 -35.10 -18.51 5.26
CA PRO A 49 -35.26 -17.67 6.47
C PRO A 49 -35.27 -18.45 7.80
N ASN A 50 -35.79 -19.68 7.77
CA ASN A 50 -36.08 -20.49 8.96
C ASN A 50 -34.98 -21.51 9.33
N LYS A 51 -33.89 -21.58 8.56
CA LYS A 51 -32.78 -22.52 8.79
C LYS A 51 -31.94 -22.13 10.02
N LYS A 52 -31.30 -23.11 10.65
CA LYS A 52 -30.42 -22.88 11.81
C LYS A 52 -29.01 -22.45 11.35
N ALA A 53 -28.18 -22.02 12.30
CA ALA A 53 -26.80 -21.59 12.02
C ALA A 53 -25.91 -22.77 11.61
N GLU A 54 -26.18 -23.97 12.14
CA GLU A 54 -25.47 -25.18 11.77
C GLU A 54 -25.77 -25.61 10.33
N ASP A 55 -27.03 -25.49 9.90
CA ASP A 55 -27.47 -25.87 8.54
C ASP A 55 -26.83 -24.96 7.48
N ALA A 56 -26.80 -23.65 7.74
CA ALA A 56 -26.17 -22.67 6.86
C ALA A 56 -24.69 -23.00 6.63
N ARG A 57 -23.97 -23.43 7.68
CA ARG A 57 -22.57 -23.84 7.53
C ARG A 57 -22.44 -25.08 6.67
N VAL A 58 -23.23 -26.12 6.92
CA VAL A 58 -23.10 -27.38 6.16
C VAL A 58 -23.39 -27.18 4.68
N GLU A 59 -24.38 -26.34 4.37
CA GLU A 59 -24.80 -26.08 2.99
C GLU A 59 -23.95 -25.02 2.27
N LEU A 60 -23.27 -24.13 3.01
CA LEU A 60 -22.32 -23.17 2.45
C LEU A 60 -20.88 -23.70 2.38
N LYS A 61 -20.58 -24.79 3.11
CA LYS A 61 -19.28 -25.45 3.09
C LYS A 61 -18.94 -25.83 1.65
N GLU A 62 -17.81 -25.34 1.16
CA GLU A 62 -17.26 -25.57 -0.20
C GLU A 62 -17.73 -24.64 -1.33
N LEU A 63 -18.61 -23.65 -1.06
CA LEU A 63 -18.97 -22.65 -2.08
C LEU A 63 -17.90 -21.58 -2.29
N SER A 64 -17.15 -21.22 -1.23
CA SER A 64 -16.08 -20.23 -1.32
C SER A 64 -14.81 -20.70 -0.62
N ASP A 65 -13.65 -20.33 -1.17
CA ASP A 65 -12.34 -20.61 -0.55
C ASP A 65 -12.15 -19.88 0.79
N ILE A 66 -12.97 -18.86 1.05
CA ILE A 66 -12.96 -18.04 2.27
C ILE A 66 -13.50 -18.81 3.48
N ASP A 67 -14.48 -19.69 3.29
CA ASP A 67 -15.06 -20.53 4.36
C ASP A 67 -14.06 -21.52 4.97
N LYS A 68 -12.97 -21.86 4.25
CA LYS A 68 -11.89 -22.74 4.74
C LYS A 68 -11.10 -22.15 5.91
N TYR A 69 -11.13 -20.82 6.08
CA TYR A 69 -10.26 -20.11 7.02
C TYR A 69 -10.98 -19.56 8.27
N GLU A 70 -12.32 -19.56 8.32
CA GLU A 70 -13.10 -19.06 9.45
C GLU A 70 -13.73 -20.20 10.29
N TYR A 71 -13.05 -20.59 11.38
CA TYR A 71 -13.54 -21.58 12.34
C TYR A 71 -14.40 -20.94 13.45
N GLY A 72 -15.66 -21.37 13.58
CA GLY A 72 -16.45 -21.20 14.81
C GLY A 72 -17.28 -19.93 14.97
N TYR A 73 -17.60 -19.21 13.89
CA TYR A 73 -18.30 -17.90 13.96
C TYR A 73 -19.75 -17.92 13.46
N ASN A 74 -20.30 -19.08 13.14
CA ASN A 74 -21.61 -19.24 12.49
C ASN A 74 -22.72 -18.49 13.23
N ALA A 75 -22.76 -18.56 14.57
CA ALA A 75 -23.78 -17.87 15.35
C ALA A 75 -23.73 -16.33 15.19
N THR A 76 -22.53 -15.76 15.05
CA THR A 76 -22.35 -14.31 14.85
C THR A 76 -22.71 -13.91 13.42
N LEU A 77 -22.27 -14.70 12.42
CA LEU A 77 -22.61 -14.50 11.01
C LEU A 77 -24.12 -14.61 10.75
N THR A 78 -24.78 -15.63 11.30
CA THR A 78 -26.23 -15.80 11.22
C THR A 78 -26.96 -14.64 11.88
N ALA A 79 -26.52 -14.20 13.06
CA ALA A 79 -27.13 -13.07 13.74
C ALA A 79 -26.97 -11.77 12.93
N MET A 80 -25.77 -11.48 12.42
CA MET A 80 -25.54 -10.31 11.57
C MET A 80 -26.33 -10.37 10.25
N ALA A 81 -26.42 -11.54 9.62
CA ALA A 81 -27.20 -11.72 8.40
C ALA A 81 -28.70 -11.48 8.65
N LYS A 82 -29.24 -12.04 9.74
CA LYS A 82 -30.64 -11.81 10.14
C LYS A 82 -30.90 -10.36 10.54
N MET A 83 -29.93 -9.68 11.16
CA MET A 83 -30.03 -8.24 11.44
C MET A 83 -30.17 -7.40 10.16
N VAL A 84 -29.46 -7.76 9.09
CA VAL A 84 -29.55 -7.07 7.79
C VAL A 84 -30.87 -7.36 7.08
N LEU A 85 -31.47 -8.52 7.32
CA LEU A 85 -32.68 -8.99 6.64
C LEU A 85 -33.99 -8.66 7.37
N ASP A 86 -33.95 -8.34 8.67
CA ASP A 86 -35.15 -8.04 9.45
C ASP A 86 -35.56 -6.56 9.29
N PRO A 87 -36.72 -6.27 8.67
CA PRO A 87 -37.20 -4.90 8.49
C PRO A 87 -37.61 -4.20 9.81
N LYS A 88 -37.70 -4.92 10.94
CA LYS A 88 -37.99 -4.33 12.27
C LYS A 88 -36.74 -3.83 13.01
N ASN A 89 -35.54 -4.19 12.54
CA ASN A 89 -34.28 -3.74 13.12
C ASN A 89 -33.73 -2.56 12.31
N GLU A 90 -34.45 -1.43 12.32
CA GLU A 90 -33.84 -0.18 11.87
C GLU A 90 -32.63 0.12 12.77
N LEU A 91 -31.45 0.04 12.17
CA LEU A 91 -30.20 0.44 12.79
C LEU A 91 -30.38 1.86 13.37
N VAL A 92 -30.31 2.01 14.68
CA VAL A 92 -30.27 3.33 15.32
C VAL A 92 -28.95 4.00 14.90
N ARG A 93 -28.99 4.73 13.79
CA ARG A 93 -27.89 5.55 13.30
C ARG A 93 -27.75 6.75 14.22
N LYS A 94 -26.80 6.71 15.15
CA LYS A 94 -26.25 7.95 15.73
C LYS A 94 -25.31 8.57 14.69
N GLY A 95 -25.86 9.36 13.78
CA GLY A 95 -25.11 10.12 12.77
C GLY A 95 -26.05 10.90 11.84
N ASN A 96 -25.71 12.15 11.55
CA ASN A 96 -26.55 13.14 10.86
C ASN A 96 -27.11 12.68 9.49
N PRO A 97 -28.32 13.12 9.07
CA PRO A 97 -29.09 12.50 7.98
C PRO A 97 -28.71 12.91 6.54
N ALA A 98 -27.58 13.56 6.29
CA ALA A 98 -27.35 14.30 5.04
C ALA A 98 -26.61 13.55 3.91
N GLU A 99 -26.18 12.29 4.07
CA GLU A 99 -25.24 11.66 3.10
C GLU A 99 -25.72 10.36 2.42
N SER A 100 -26.98 9.96 2.54
CA SER A 100 -27.39 8.60 2.12
C SER A 100 -27.96 8.44 0.71
N SER A 101 -27.66 9.31 -0.27
CA SER A 101 -28.22 9.18 -1.64
C SER A 101 -27.22 9.27 -2.80
N ARG A 102 -25.94 8.93 -2.58
CA ARG A 102 -24.92 8.87 -3.66
C ARG A 102 -24.04 7.61 -3.67
N ALA A 103 -24.42 6.55 -2.95
CA ALA A 103 -23.59 5.37 -2.75
C ALA A 103 -23.90 4.16 -3.65
N GLU A 104 -24.61 4.34 -4.76
CA GLU A 104 -24.73 3.32 -5.80
C GLU A 104 -23.86 3.71 -7.00
N ASN A 105 -22.83 2.88 -7.28
CA ASN A 105 -21.86 2.89 -8.39
C ASN A 105 -20.37 3.09 -8.06
N HIS A 106 -19.93 3.11 -6.80
CA HIS A 106 -18.47 3.18 -6.48
C HIS A 106 -17.79 1.83 -6.16
N LEU A 107 -18.50 0.71 -6.33
CA LEU A 107 -18.05 -0.64 -5.96
C LEU A 107 -16.87 -1.23 -6.79
N LEU A 108 -16.25 -0.46 -7.69
CA LEU A 108 -15.14 -0.93 -8.54
C LEU A 108 -13.92 0.02 -8.61
N LYS A 109 -13.84 1.08 -7.80
CA LYS A 109 -12.70 2.01 -7.84
C LYS A 109 -12.28 2.47 -6.46
N THR A 110 -11.48 1.65 -5.78
CA THR A 110 -10.34 2.07 -4.94
C THR A 110 -9.66 0.80 -4.43
N THR A 111 -9.13 -0.09 -5.30
CA THR A 111 -8.03 -0.98 -4.87
C THR A 111 -6.97 -0.12 -4.19
N GLY A 112 -6.61 -0.44 -2.93
CA GLY A 112 -5.55 0.29 -2.25
C GLY A 112 -4.34 0.36 -3.18
N LEU A 113 -3.66 1.49 -3.24
CA LEU A 113 -2.57 1.69 -4.20
C LEU A 113 -1.42 0.71 -3.94
N GLN A 114 -1.26 0.27 -2.70
CA GLN A 114 -0.34 -0.78 -2.27
C GLN A 114 -1.05 -2.14 -2.36
N GLN A 115 -0.51 -3.06 -3.16
CA GLN A 115 -1.07 -4.39 -3.34
C GLN A 115 0.00 -5.45 -3.10
N ILE A 116 -0.31 -6.44 -2.26
CA ILE A 116 0.57 -7.58 -2.00
C ILE A 116 -0.02 -8.82 -2.65
N TYR A 117 0.71 -9.38 -3.62
CA TYR A 117 0.38 -10.65 -4.24
C TYR A 117 1.09 -11.77 -3.48
N TYR A 118 0.33 -12.62 -2.78
CA TYR A 118 0.83 -13.77 -2.02
C TYR A 118 0.37 -15.09 -2.64
N GLY A 119 1.03 -16.19 -2.27
CA GLY A 119 0.70 -17.53 -2.76
C GLY A 119 1.95 -18.40 -2.96
N ALA A 120 1.75 -19.67 -3.32
CA ALA A 120 2.85 -20.61 -3.53
C ALA A 120 3.81 -20.15 -4.67
N PRO A 121 5.08 -20.57 -4.65
CA PRO A 121 5.99 -20.39 -5.79
C PRO A 121 5.40 -21.02 -7.05
N GLY A 122 5.61 -20.40 -8.22
CA GLY A 122 5.13 -20.93 -9.50
C GLY A 122 3.65 -20.69 -9.84
N THR A 123 2.87 -20.02 -8.99
CA THR A 123 1.43 -19.74 -9.26
C THR A 123 1.18 -18.54 -10.17
N GLY A 124 2.21 -18.01 -10.84
CA GLY A 124 2.05 -16.93 -11.81
C GLY A 124 1.93 -15.51 -11.25
N LYS A 125 2.22 -15.27 -9.96
CA LYS A 125 2.16 -13.92 -9.33
C LYS A 125 2.87 -12.85 -10.15
N SER A 126 4.14 -13.08 -10.50
CA SER A 126 4.94 -12.12 -11.28
C SER A 126 4.44 -11.94 -12.71
N LYS A 127 3.74 -12.94 -13.27
CA LYS A 127 3.07 -12.83 -14.58
C LYS A 127 1.86 -11.90 -14.49
N THR A 128 1.01 -12.07 -13.48
CA THR A 128 -0.14 -11.18 -13.24
C THR A 128 0.29 -9.72 -13.06
N ILE A 129 1.37 -9.47 -12.32
CA ILE A 129 1.89 -8.11 -12.14
C ILE A 129 2.40 -7.55 -13.47
N LYS A 130 3.14 -8.34 -14.26
CA LYS A 130 3.66 -7.91 -15.56
C LYS A 130 2.53 -7.51 -16.51
N ASP A 131 1.45 -8.29 -16.55
CA ASP A 131 0.29 -8.02 -17.39
C ASP A 131 -0.46 -6.75 -16.93
N LEU A 132 -0.56 -6.55 -15.60
CA LEU A 132 -1.19 -5.36 -15.02
C LEU A 132 -0.40 -4.06 -15.32
N THR A 133 0.92 -4.14 -15.29
CA THR A 133 1.80 -2.98 -15.50
C THR A 133 2.23 -2.80 -16.96
N PHE A 134 1.60 -3.52 -17.89
CA PHE A 134 1.98 -3.49 -19.30
C PHE A 134 1.77 -2.09 -19.91
N GLY A 135 2.81 -1.53 -20.53
CA GLY A 135 2.78 -0.21 -21.15
C GLY A 135 2.91 0.98 -20.19
N GLU A 136 3.03 0.71 -18.89
CA GLU A 136 3.20 1.72 -17.84
C GLU A 136 4.67 1.86 -17.42
N SER A 137 4.98 2.89 -16.64
CA SER A 137 6.34 3.07 -16.13
C SER A 137 6.55 2.22 -14.89
N VAL A 138 7.60 1.40 -14.88
CA VAL A 138 7.83 0.39 -13.85
C VAL A 138 9.27 0.46 -13.38
N ILE A 139 9.45 0.53 -12.07
CA ILE A 139 10.72 0.24 -11.41
C ILE A 139 10.52 -1.01 -10.56
N ARG A 140 11.44 -1.96 -10.67
CA ARG A 140 11.36 -3.26 -10.01
C ARG A 140 12.59 -3.45 -9.13
N THR A 141 12.36 -3.88 -7.90
CA THR A 141 13.39 -4.27 -6.94
C THR A 141 13.03 -5.59 -6.28
N THR A 142 14.03 -6.28 -5.73
CA THR A 142 13.88 -7.53 -4.99
C THR A 142 14.42 -7.33 -3.59
N PHE A 143 13.67 -7.73 -2.58
CA PHE A 143 14.15 -7.69 -1.20
C PHE A 143 14.96 -8.94 -0.88
N HIS A 144 16.12 -8.71 -0.28
CA HIS A 144 17.02 -9.72 0.25
C HIS A 144 17.05 -9.63 1.78
N PRO A 145 17.45 -10.69 2.49
CA PRO A 145 17.54 -10.67 3.95
C PRO A 145 18.48 -9.60 4.52
N ASP A 146 19.47 -9.19 3.73
CA ASP A 146 20.45 -8.14 4.02
C ASP A 146 20.06 -6.76 3.45
N SER A 147 18.89 -6.64 2.82
CA SER A 147 18.40 -5.35 2.32
C SER A 147 18.12 -4.41 3.48
N ASP A 148 18.56 -3.17 3.34
CA ASP A 148 18.41 -2.09 4.30
C ASP A 148 17.84 -0.82 3.63
N TYR A 149 17.69 0.24 4.43
CA TYR A 149 17.22 1.53 3.96
C TYR A 149 18.06 2.10 2.80
N ALA A 150 19.39 1.98 2.89
CA ALA A 150 20.31 2.50 1.88
C ALA A 150 20.17 1.80 0.52
N SER A 151 19.89 0.49 0.54
CA SER A 151 19.66 -0.34 -0.66
C SER A 151 18.33 -0.06 -1.36
N PHE A 152 17.33 0.45 -0.64
CA PHE A 152 16.00 0.71 -1.18
C PHE A 152 15.77 2.18 -1.53
N VAL A 153 16.28 3.10 -0.71
CA VAL A 153 16.09 4.54 -0.84
C VAL A 153 17.26 5.18 -1.56
N GLY A 154 18.48 4.97 -1.07
CA GLY A 154 19.69 5.57 -1.62
C GLY A 154 20.74 5.86 -0.56
N THR A 155 21.99 5.98 -0.98
CA THR A 155 23.11 6.34 -0.11
C THR A 155 24.27 6.94 -0.91
N TYR A 156 25.19 7.60 -0.22
CA TYR A 156 26.44 8.05 -0.82
C TYR A 156 27.36 6.86 -1.10
N LYS A 157 27.82 6.77 -2.34
CA LYS A 157 28.80 5.76 -2.76
C LYS A 157 30.00 6.45 -3.42
N PRO A 158 31.21 5.89 -3.26
CA PRO A 158 32.35 6.33 -4.04
C PRO A 158 32.14 5.95 -5.51
N ILE A 159 32.38 6.91 -6.38
CA ILE A 159 32.34 6.73 -7.83
C ILE A 159 33.61 7.31 -8.43
N THR A 160 34.06 6.72 -9.53
CA THR A 160 35.16 7.27 -10.32
C THR A 160 34.56 8.24 -11.33
N GLU A 161 34.96 9.50 -11.27
CA GLU A 161 34.60 10.51 -12.27
C GLU A 161 35.87 11.00 -12.97
N GLU A 162 35.76 11.15 -14.29
CA GLU A 162 36.84 11.66 -15.13
C GLU A 162 36.86 13.19 -15.05
N VAL A 163 37.93 13.76 -14.51
CA VAL A 163 38.07 15.21 -14.33
C VAL A 163 39.24 15.75 -15.15
N THR A 164 39.15 17.00 -15.58
CA THR A 164 40.26 17.66 -16.29
C THR A 164 41.44 17.81 -15.34
N LEU A 165 42.60 17.27 -15.74
CA LEU A 165 43.84 17.43 -15.01
C LEU A 165 44.23 18.90 -15.02
N ARG A 166 44.53 19.44 -13.83
CA ARG A 166 44.99 20.80 -13.65
C ARG A 166 46.36 20.80 -12.99
N ASP A 167 47.24 21.67 -13.46
CA ASP A 167 48.55 21.88 -12.85
C ASP A 167 48.44 22.56 -11.47
N CYS A 168 49.58 22.74 -10.80
CA CYS A 168 49.66 23.41 -9.49
C CYS A 168 49.24 24.89 -9.52
N TYR A 169 49.07 25.49 -10.70
CA TYR A 169 48.57 26.85 -10.90
C TYR A 169 47.08 26.88 -11.34
N GLY A 170 46.43 25.72 -11.42
CA GLY A 170 45.03 25.57 -11.80
C GLY A 170 44.75 25.62 -13.31
N LYS A 171 45.79 25.64 -14.15
CA LYS A 171 45.67 25.64 -15.62
C LYS A 171 45.41 24.21 -16.11
N LYS A 172 44.57 24.08 -17.14
CA LYS A 172 44.29 22.77 -17.77
C LYS A 172 45.58 22.23 -18.40
N VAL A 173 45.90 20.99 -18.09
CA VAL A 173 47.00 20.29 -18.75
C VAL A 173 46.52 19.88 -20.15
N ILE A 174 47.29 20.24 -21.16
CA ILE A 174 47.02 19.91 -22.56
C ILE A 174 48.18 19.05 -23.01
N ASP A 175 47.87 17.93 -23.66
CA ASP A 175 48.87 17.06 -24.26
C ASP A 175 49.47 17.77 -25.48
N GLU A 176 50.79 17.92 -25.51
CA GLU A 176 51.49 18.65 -26.57
C GLU A 176 51.47 17.93 -27.92
N GLU A 177 51.26 16.60 -27.94
CA GLU A 177 51.20 15.81 -29.18
C GLU A 177 49.81 15.79 -29.79
N THR A 178 48.76 15.74 -28.96
CA THR A 178 47.36 15.59 -29.40
C THR A 178 46.56 16.89 -29.32
N ASN A 179 47.08 17.91 -28.62
CA ASN A 179 46.41 19.18 -28.30
C ASN A 179 45.08 18.98 -27.56
N GLU A 180 44.89 17.83 -26.91
CA GLU A 180 43.70 17.50 -26.12
C GLU A 180 43.91 17.78 -24.62
N VAL A 181 42.81 18.07 -23.92
CA VAL A 181 42.85 18.27 -22.46
C VAL A 181 43.06 16.93 -21.79
N VAL A 182 44.16 16.81 -21.04
CA VAL A 182 44.45 15.61 -20.26
C VAL A 182 43.42 15.49 -19.14
N LYS A 183 42.94 14.28 -18.92
CA LYS A 183 41.98 13.96 -17.88
C LYS A 183 42.55 12.91 -16.94
N GLU A 184 42.07 12.91 -15.71
CA GLU A 184 42.43 11.93 -14.69
C GLU A 184 41.18 11.37 -14.02
N GLU A 185 41.28 10.15 -13.52
CA GLU A 185 40.23 9.52 -12.73
C GLU A 185 40.36 9.96 -11.27
N ARG A 186 39.30 10.56 -10.72
CA ARG A 186 39.22 10.88 -9.29
C ARG A 186 38.04 10.18 -8.64
N ILE A 187 38.25 9.70 -7.42
CA ILE A 187 37.18 9.14 -6.58
C ILE A 187 36.40 10.31 -5.98
N ALA A 188 35.12 10.41 -6.31
CA ALA A 188 34.18 11.35 -5.73
C ALA A 188 33.07 10.60 -4.99
N TYR A 189 32.54 11.19 -3.92
CA TYR A 189 31.37 10.64 -3.23
C TYR A 189 30.11 11.27 -3.77
N LYS A 190 29.18 10.45 -4.26
CA LYS A 190 27.91 10.92 -4.83
C LYS A 190 26.75 10.13 -4.25
N PHE A 191 25.64 10.82 -4.01
CA PHE A 191 24.39 10.18 -3.62
C PHE A 191 23.85 9.38 -4.79
N ILE A 192 23.68 8.08 -4.60
CA ILE A 192 23.10 7.18 -5.60
C ILE A 192 21.68 6.84 -5.13
N PRO A 193 20.64 7.35 -5.81
CA PRO A 193 19.27 6.97 -5.53
C PRO A 193 19.08 5.48 -5.82
N GLN A 194 18.10 4.87 -5.17
CA GLN A 194 17.71 3.48 -5.43
C GLN A 194 16.23 3.42 -5.82
N ALA A 195 15.73 2.20 -6.01
CA ALA A 195 14.43 1.92 -6.59
C ALA A 195 13.28 2.81 -6.08
N PHE A 196 13.24 3.11 -4.78
CA PHE A 196 12.22 3.97 -4.21
C PHE A 196 12.33 5.42 -4.68
N LEU A 197 13.51 6.05 -4.53
CA LEU A 197 13.70 7.47 -4.91
C LEU A 197 13.59 7.66 -6.42
N GLU A 198 14.09 6.72 -7.20
CA GLU A 198 13.91 6.73 -8.66
C GLU A 198 12.44 6.69 -9.03
N ALA A 199 11.66 5.76 -8.45
CA ALA A 199 10.23 5.65 -8.70
C ALA A 199 9.47 6.89 -8.26
N TYR A 200 9.84 7.47 -7.13
CA TYR A 200 9.25 8.69 -6.63
C TYR A 200 9.49 9.88 -7.57
N VAL A 201 10.73 10.11 -7.99
CA VAL A 201 11.07 11.20 -8.93
C VAL A 201 10.35 11.01 -10.26
N GLU A 202 10.30 9.78 -10.78
CA GLU A 202 9.60 9.47 -12.02
C GLU A 202 8.08 9.65 -11.91
N ALA A 203 7.49 9.33 -10.76
CA ALA A 203 6.08 9.60 -10.49
C ALA A 203 5.79 11.11 -10.52
N TRP A 204 6.65 11.92 -9.90
CA TRP A 204 6.52 13.38 -9.89
C TRP A 204 6.65 14.02 -11.27
N LYS A 205 7.61 13.55 -12.07
CA LYS A 205 7.76 14.01 -13.47
C LYS A 205 6.53 13.68 -14.32
N LYS A 206 5.84 12.59 -14.00
CA LYS A 206 4.62 12.14 -14.69
C LYS A 206 3.33 12.68 -14.06
N LEU A 207 3.41 13.53 -13.04
CA LEU A 207 2.24 14.12 -12.42
C LEU A 207 1.45 14.95 -13.45
N GLY A 208 0.19 14.57 -13.68
CA GLY A 208 -0.69 15.15 -14.70
C GLY A 208 -0.68 14.43 -16.06
N SER A 209 0.15 13.40 -16.22
CA SER A 209 0.08 12.46 -17.34
C SER A 209 -0.97 11.38 -17.08
N SER A 210 -1.48 10.75 -18.15
CA SER A 210 -2.31 9.54 -18.04
C SER A 210 -1.50 8.30 -17.65
N LYS A 211 -0.16 8.35 -17.81
CA LYS A 211 0.74 7.24 -17.48
C LYS A 211 0.98 7.13 -15.97
N LYS A 212 0.90 5.92 -15.46
CA LYS A 212 1.14 5.59 -14.06
C LYS A 212 2.59 5.16 -13.84
N GLN A 213 3.04 5.35 -12.61
CA GLN A 213 4.32 4.83 -12.12
C GLN A 213 4.07 3.70 -11.13
N PHE A 214 4.70 2.55 -11.36
CA PHE A 214 4.66 1.41 -10.47
C PHE A 214 6.04 1.17 -9.85
N LEU A 215 6.03 0.83 -8.56
CA LEU A 215 7.18 0.26 -7.85
C LEU A 215 6.83 -1.18 -7.49
N ILE A 216 7.50 -2.13 -8.14
CA ILE A 216 7.33 -3.55 -7.88
C ILE A 216 8.40 -4.00 -6.90
N ILE A 217 7.98 -4.59 -5.79
CA ILE A 217 8.87 -5.18 -4.79
C ILE A 217 8.64 -6.69 -4.80
N GLU A 218 9.59 -7.42 -5.36
CA GLU A 218 9.61 -8.87 -5.34
C GLU A 218 10.14 -9.35 -3.99
N GLU A 219 9.64 -10.50 -3.52
CA GLU A 219 10.13 -11.17 -2.31
C GLU A 219 10.09 -10.27 -1.05
N ILE A 220 9.09 -9.39 -0.95
CA ILE A 220 8.93 -8.41 0.14
C ILE A 220 9.00 -9.04 1.54
N ASN A 221 8.57 -10.29 1.67
CA ASN A 221 8.58 -11.06 2.92
C ASN A 221 9.96 -11.58 3.33
N ARG A 222 10.99 -11.46 2.49
CA ARG A 222 12.37 -11.89 2.82
C ARG A 222 13.19 -10.84 3.56
N GLY A 223 12.81 -9.57 3.43
CA GLY A 223 13.49 -8.45 4.08
C GLY A 223 12.76 -7.96 5.33
N ASN A 224 13.49 -7.31 6.23
CA ASN A 224 12.89 -6.61 7.36
C ASN A 224 12.23 -5.31 6.88
N CYS A 225 10.91 -5.36 6.62
CA CYS A 225 10.17 -4.22 6.09
C CYS A 225 10.31 -2.95 6.95
N ALA A 226 10.30 -3.07 8.28
CA ALA A 226 10.44 -1.91 9.16
C ALA A 226 11.81 -1.23 9.00
N GLN A 227 12.88 -2.01 8.82
CA GLN A 227 14.23 -1.50 8.61
C GLN A 227 14.43 -0.94 7.19
N ILE A 228 13.87 -1.60 6.18
CA ILE A 228 14.03 -1.20 4.78
C ILE A 228 13.24 0.07 4.47
N PHE A 229 12.00 0.15 4.93
CA PHE A 229 11.16 1.34 4.70
C PHE A 229 11.47 2.46 5.71
N GLY A 230 11.81 2.13 6.96
CA GLY A 230 11.99 3.12 8.01
C GLY A 230 10.79 4.05 8.12
N ASP A 231 11.03 5.36 8.19
CA ASP A 231 9.99 6.37 8.28
C ASP A 231 9.08 6.41 7.03
N LEU A 232 9.55 5.93 5.86
CA LEU A 232 8.74 5.88 4.63
C LEU A 232 7.51 5.00 4.79
N PHE A 233 7.47 4.11 5.78
CA PHE A 233 6.30 3.29 6.05
C PHE A 233 5.06 4.16 6.34
N GLN A 234 5.25 5.30 6.99
CA GLN A 234 4.19 6.27 7.27
C GLN A 234 3.65 6.95 6.00
N LEU A 235 4.47 7.05 4.95
CA LEU A 235 4.04 7.59 3.66
C LEU A 235 3.08 6.67 2.91
N LEU A 236 3.03 5.39 3.28
CA LEU A 236 2.13 4.42 2.66
C LEU A 236 0.70 4.54 3.19
N ASP A 237 0.51 5.15 4.37
CA ASP A 237 -0.82 5.43 4.93
C ASP A 237 -1.43 6.63 4.22
N ARG A 238 -2.37 6.36 3.31
CA ARG A 238 -2.98 7.36 2.41
C ARG A 238 -4.40 7.73 2.83
N ASN A 239 -4.72 9.01 2.68
CA ASN A 239 -6.06 9.55 2.80
C ASN A 239 -6.92 9.34 1.54
N GLU A 240 -8.16 9.81 1.61
CA GLU A 240 -9.16 9.71 0.55
C GLU A 240 -8.73 10.37 -0.78
N TYR A 241 -7.76 11.28 -0.74
CA TYR A 241 -7.19 11.95 -1.92
C TYR A 241 -5.95 11.24 -2.46
N GLY A 242 -5.55 10.12 -1.84
CA GLY A 242 -4.38 9.35 -2.22
C GLY A 242 -3.06 9.92 -1.72
N PHE A 243 -3.06 10.97 -0.89
CA PHE A 243 -1.84 11.52 -0.27
C PHE A 243 -1.59 10.88 1.07
N SER A 244 -0.34 10.88 1.53
CA SER A 244 -0.03 10.39 2.87
C SER A 244 -0.67 11.27 3.96
N ASP A 245 -1.24 10.64 4.98
CA ASP A 245 -1.74 11.33 6.17
C ASP A 245 -0.62 11.85 7.07
N TYR A 246 0.55 11.22 7.02
CA TYR A 246 1.65 11.49 7.93
C TYR A 246 2.86 12.06 7.18
N PRO A 247 3.23 13.32 7.44
CA PRO A 247 4.47 13.87 6.89
C PRO A 247 5.69 13.19 7.50
N ILE A 248 6.66 12.87 6.66
CA ILE A 248 8.00 12.51 7.13
C ILE A 248 8.97 13.67 6.91
N VAL A 249 9.98 13.76 7.76
CA VAL A 249 11.11 14.67 7.54
C VAL A 249 12.11 13.93 6.66
N ALA A 250 12.33 14.44 5.45
CA ALA A 250 13.34 13.86 4.57
C ALA A 250 14.75 14.21 5.07
N ASP A 251 15.67 13.27 4.99
CA ASP A 251 17.08 13.53 5.26
C ASP A 251 17.64 14.61 4.32
N LYS A 252 18.64 15.36 4.80
CA LYS A 252 19.26 16.46 4.04
C LYS A 252 19.77 16.01 2.67
N ASP A 253 20.24 14.78 2.58
CA ASP A 253 20.81 14.21 1.35
C ASP A 253 19.71 13.91 0.33
N MET A 254 18.61 13.34 0.80
CA MET A 254 17.40 13.13 0.00
C MET A 254 16.82 14.46 -0.47
N GLN A 255 16.75 15.46 0.40
CA GLN A 255 16.29 16.81 0.03
C GLN A 255 17.15 17.41 -1.08
N LYS A 256 18.48 17.41 -0.93
CA LYS A 256 19.40 17.90 -1.96
C LYS A 256 19.24 17.18 -3.29
N TYR A 257 19.07 15.85 -3.26
CA TYR A 257 18.85 15.06 -4.46
C TYR A 257 17.53 15.43 -5.14
N LEU A 258 16.43 15.47 -4.39
CA LEU A 258 15.10 15.82 -4.91
C LEU A 258 15.05 17.26 -5.41
N GLU A 259 15.66 18.21 -4.71
CA GLU A 259 15.76 19.61 -5.15
C GLU A 259 16.53 19.75 -6.45
N LYS A 260 17.57 18.93 -6.66
CA LYS A 260 18.35 18.93 -7.89
C LYS A 260 17.54 18.40 -9.08
N ASP A 261 16.77 17.34 -8.87
CA ASP A 261 16.06 16.60 -9.92
C ASP A 261 14.65 17.14 -10.21
N LEU A 262 14.02 17.81 -9.25
CA LEU A 262 12.64 18.32 -9.32
C LEU A 262 12.57 19.86 -9.34
N LYS A 263 13.61 20.54 -9.85
CA LYS A 263 13.75 22.01 -9.91
C LYS A 263 12.57 22.78 -10.52
N ASP A 264 11.63 22.09 -11.17
CA ASP A 264 10.53 22.65 -11.95
C ASP A 264 9.37 23.25 -11.13
N GLY A 265 9.61 23.70 -9.89
CA GLY A 265 8.65 24.49 -9.11
C GLY A 265 7.38 23.76 -8.64
N ARG A 266 7.12 22.53 -9.10
CA ARG A 266 5.94 21.72 -8.72
C ARG A 266 6.02 21.17 -7.31
N LEU A 267 7.23 21.04 -6.76
CA LEU A 267 7.46 20.56 -5.41
C LEU A 267 8.19 21.64 -4.58
N ARG A 268 7.44 22.48 -3.85
CA ARG A 268 8.04 23.20 -2.71
C ARG A 268 8.20 22.20 -1.57
N ILE A 269 9.32 21.49 -1.54
CA ILE A 269 9.70 20.64 -0.41
C ILE A 269 9.93 21.56 0.79
N LYS A 270 8.87 21.91 1.51
CA LYS A 270 8.96 22.60 2.79
C LYS A 270 9.33 21.58 3.86
N THR A 271 10.57 21.12 3.89
CA THR A 271 11.20 20.34 4.99
C THR A 271 10.53 18.99 5.35
N LYS A 272 9.31 18.73 4.86
CA LYS A 272 8.45 17.59 5.15
C LYS A 272 7.91 17.06 3.83
N ILE A 273 8.15 15.78 3.54
CA ILE A 273 7.50 15.09 2.43
C ILE A 273 6.10 14.73 2.91
N LYS A 274 5.09 15.35 2.30
CA LYS A 274 3.66 15.08 2.55
C LYS A 274 2.96 14.36 1.39
N GLN A 275 3.65 14.22 0.27
CA GLN A 275 3.02 13.85 -0.99
C GLN A 275 3.78 12.66 -1.57
N PHE A 276 3.08 11.53 -1.63
CA PHE A 276 3.50 10.27 -2.26
C PHE A 276 2.30 9.68 -2.99
#